data_AF-A0A7S8HG58-F1
#
_entry.id   AF-A0A7S8HG58-F1
#
_cell.length_a   1.000
_cell.length_b   1.000
_cell.length_c   1.000
_cell.angle_alpha   90.00
_cell.angle_beta   90.00
_cell.angle_gamma   90.00
#
_symmetry.space_group_name_H-M   'P 1'
#
loop_
_entity.id
_entity.type
_entity.pdbx_description
1 polymer ?
#
loop_
_entity_poly.entity_id
_entity_poly.type
_entity_poly.pdbx_seq_one_letter_code
_entity_poly.pdbx_strand_id
1 'polypeptide(L)'
;MDKDFEILNVKDVSEVKRLVNQYALFIGDQNVGIKIYLGADGFYQMSTSHYYRGKDKAGVYITSAANFNSEHEALTNAIRQLTMFYDGEGEWRKNEDFNI
;
A
#
# COMPACT_ATOMS: atom_id res chain seq x y z
N MET A 1 16.72 -20.39 -17.58
CA MET A 1 15.43 -19.72 -17.36
C MET A 1 14.64 -20.68 -16.49
N ASP A 2 14.51 -20.35 -15.20
CA ASP A 2 14.07 -21.27 -14.16
C ASP A 2 12.62 -21.71 -14.36
N LYS A 3 12.37 -23.00 -14.13
CA LYS A 3 11.12 -23.71 -14.38
C LYS A 3 10.11 -23.61 -13.22
N ASP A 4 10.14 -22.51 -12.47
CA ASP A 4 9.44 -22.44 -11.18
C ASP A 4 8.08 -21.73 -11.22
N PHE A 5 7.47 -21.59 -12.40
CA PHE A 5 6.13 -20.98 -12.54
C PHE A 5 5.05 -21.95 -13.02
N GLU A 6 5.34 -23.25 -13.07
CA GLU A 6 4.38 -24.27 -13.51
C GLU A 6 3.48 -24.76 -12.36
N ILE A 7 3.04 -23.89 -11.45
CA ILE A 7 2.03 -24.23 -10.45
C ILE A 7 1.15 -23.00 -10.22
N LEU A 8 -0.01 -23.02 -10.86
CA LEU A 8 -1.32 -22.53 -10.42
C LEU A 8 -2.22 -22.67 -11.65
N ASN A 9 -3.34 -23.38 -11.52
CA ASN A 9 -4.30 -23.53 -12.60
C ASN A 9 -4.83 -22.11 -12.92
N VAL A 10 -4.30 -21.47 -13.97
CA VAL A 10 -4.48 -20.03 -14.30
C VAL A 10 -5.96 -19.62 -14.38
N LYS A 11 -6.85 -20.61 -14.54
CA LYS A 11 -8.30 -20.45 -14.61
C LYS A 11 -8.93 -19.78 -13.37
N ASP A 12 -8.32 -19.91 -12.20
CA ASP A 12 -8.83 -19.32 -10.95
C ASP A 12 -8.02 -18.10 -10.46
N VAL A 13 -7.02 -17.66 -11.23
CA VAL A 13 -6.15 -16.53 -10.86
C VAL A 13 -6.81 -15.23 -11.31
N SER A 14 -7.25 -14.41 -10.34
CA SER A 14 -7.90 -13.11 -10.62
C SER A 14 -6.90 -12.01 -10.98
N GLU A 15 -5.68 -12.07 -10.45
CA GLU A 15 -4.65 -11.05 -10.68
C GLU A 15 -3.25 -11.63 -10.44
N VAL A 16 -2.31 -11.31 -11.34
CA VAL A 16 -0.88 -11.50 -11.12
C VAL A 16 -0.21 -10.14 -11.20
N LYS A 17 0.58 -9.80 -10.19
CA LYS A 17 1.37 -8.57 -10.16
C LYS A 17 2.77 -8.83 -9.64
N ARG A 18 3.73 -8.12 -10.23
CA ARG A 18 5.14 -8.21 -9.83
C ARG A 18 5.41 -7.21 -8.73
N LEU A 19 5.96 -7.65 -7.61
CA LEU A 19 6.51 -6.72 -6.61
C LEU A 19 7.70 -5.97 -7.24
N VAL A 20 7.61 -4.64 -7.29
CA VAL A 20 8.66 -3.77 -7.83
C VAL A 20 9.59 -3.33 -6.71
N ASN A 21 9.02 -2.78 -5.64
CA ASN A 21 9.77 -2.29 -4.50
C ASN A 21 8.96 -2.38 -3.20
N GLN A 22 9.68 -2.38 -2.09
CA GLN A 22 9.11 -2.33 -0.75
C GLN A 22 9.87 -1.29 0.08
N TYR A 23 9.12 -0.47 0.80
CA TYR A 23 9.65 0.56 1.69
C TYR A 23 9.17 0.32 3.10
N ALA A 24 10.00 0.71 4.06
CA ALA A 24 9.63 0.91 5.46
C ALA A 24 10.00 2.34 5.84
N LEU A 25 9.09 3.02 6.52
CA LEU A 25 9.30 4.37 7.00
C LEU A 25 8.68 4.54 8.39
N PHE A 26 9.18 5.51 9.13
CA PHE A 26 8.54 5.97 10.36
C PHE A 26 7.69 7.20 10.08
N ILE A 27 6.48 7.20 10.63
CA ILE A 27 5.63 8.39 10.74
C ILE A 27 5.32 8.56 12.23
N GLY A 28 5.84 9.62 12.84
CA GLY A 28 5.91 9.73 14.29
C GLY A 28 6.72 8.56 14.88
N ASP A 29 6.10 7.82 15.80
CA ASP A 29 6.66 6.62 16.45
C ASP A 29 6.28 5.31 15.75
N GLN A 30 5.50 5.36 14.67
CA GLN A 30 4.98 4.18 14.01
C GLN A 30 5.80 3.77 12.80
N ASN A 31 6.21 2.50 12.75
CA ASN A 31 6.82 1.89 11.58
C ASN A 31 5.73 1.43 10.59
N VAL A 32 5.81 1.92 9.36
CA VAL A 32 4.84 1.65 8.30
C VAL A 32 5.56 1.10 7.07
N GLY A 33 5.06 -0.01 6.55
CA GLY A 33 5.47 -0.59 5.28
C GLY A 33 4.60 -0.16 4.09
N ILE A 34 5.25 0.07 2.95
CA ILE A 34 4.65 0.30 1.62
C ILE A 34 5.15 -0.78 0.67
N LYS A 35 4.28 -1.35 -0.15
CA LYS A 35 4.66 -2.22 -1.28
C LYS A 35 4.16 -1.61 -2.58
N ILE A 36 5.01 -1.59 -3.59
CA ILE A 36 4.67 -1.15 -4.95
C ILE A 36 4.71 -2.36 -5.88
N TYR A 37 3.64 -2.55 -6.64
CA TYR A 37 3.48 -3.62 -7.60
C TYR A 37 3.34 -3.07 -9.02
N LEU A 38 3.72 -3.85 -10.02
CA LEU A 38 3.42 -3.60 -11.42
C LEU A 38 2.43 -4.67 -11.90
N GLY A 39 1.26 -4.23 -12.36
CA GLY A 39 0.23 -5.09 -12.93
C GLY A 39 0.57 -5.51 -14.35
N ALA A 40 -0.11 -6.55 -14.83
CA ALA A 40 -0.01 -7.00 -16.23
C ALA A 40 -0.57 -5.98 -17.23
N ASP A 41 -1.38 -5.03 -16.76
CA ASP A 41 -1.91 -3.88 -17.49
C ASP A 41 -0.88 -2.76 -17.69
N GLY A 42 0.32 -2.88 -17.11
CA GLY A 42 1.38 -1.89 -17.21
C GLY A 42 1.28 -0.76 -16.17
N PHE A 43 0.30 -0.81 -15.27
CA PHE A 43 0.12 0.21 -14.24
C PHE A 43 0.74 -0.21 -12.91
N TYR A 44 1.22 0.80 -12.18
CA TYR A 44 1.71 0.63 -10.82
C TYR A 44 0.54 0.63 -9.83
N GLN A 45 0.68 -0.19 -8.79
CA GLN A 45 -0.26 -0.29 -7.67
C GLN A 45 0.52 -0.14 -6.36
N MET A 46 -0.12 0.41 -5.34
CA MET A 46 0.45 0.52 -4.00
C MET A 46 -0.35 -0.29 -2.99
N SER A 47 0.32 -0.74 -1.95
CA SER A 47 -0.31 -1.31 -0.77
C SER A 47 0.37 -0.80 0.50
N THR A 48 -0.42 -0.39 1.50
CA THR A 48 0.08 0.20 2.76
C THR A 48 -0.36 -0.61 3.98
N SER A 49 0.54 -0.76 4.96
CA SER A 49 0.35 -1.58 6.19
C SER A 49 -0.30 -0.86 7.36
N HIS A 50 -1.11 0.17 7.07
CA HIS A 50 -1.83 0.92 8.08
C HIS A 50 -3.29 1.12 7.66
N TYR A 51 -4.21 0.97 8.61
CA TYR A 51 -5.64 1.17 8.40
C TYR A 51 -6.15 2.29 9.26
N TYR A 52 -6.81 3.25 8.64
CA TYR A 52 -7.49 4.33 9.35
C TYR A 52 -8.85 3.86 9.89
N ARG A 53 -8.80 3.09 10.99
CA ARG A 53 -9.88 2.96 12.00
C ARG A 53 -9.25 2.92 13.40
N GLY A 54 -8.93 4.10 13.94
CA GLY A 54 -8.42 4.25 15.30
C GLY A 54 -7.01 3.68 15.53
N LYS A 55 -6.36 4.14 16.60
CA LYS A 55 -4.94 3.92 16.91
C LYS A 55 -4.52 2.45 17.13
N ASP A 56 -5.43 1.48 17.01
CA ASP A 56 -5.26 0.15 17.60
C ASP A 56 -5.09 -0.99 16.58
N LYS A 57 -4.93 -0.73 15.27
CA LYS A 57 -4.79 -1.82 14.27
C LYS A 57 -3.82 -1.48 13.11
N ALA A 58 -2.54 -1.80 13.29
CA ALA A 58 -1.63 -2.07 12.18
C ALA A 58 -1.74 -3.56 11.80
N GLY A 59 -2.04 -3.85 10.54
CA GLY A 59 -2.19 -5.22 10.02
C GLY A 59 -1.46 -5.39 8.69
N VAL A 60 -1.60 -6.58 8.08
CA VAL A 60 -0.74 -7.11 7.00
C VAL A 60 -1.02 -6.46 5.62
N TYR A 61 -1.04 -5.14 5.53
CA TYR A 61 -1.49 -4.36 4.37
C TYR A 61 -3.00 -4.29 4.21
N ILE A 62 -3.55 -3.08 4.37
CA ILE A 62 -4.99 -2.88 4.56
C ILE A 62 -5.58 -1.90 3.54
N THR A 63 -4.75 -1.04 2.94
CA THR A 63 -5.22 -0.22 1.80
C THR A 63 -4.43 -0.47 0.54
N SER A 64 -5.12 -0.47 -0.59
CA SER A 64 -4.56 -0.59 -1.93
C SER A 64 -5.15 0.48 -2.86
N ALA A 65 -4.31 1.03 -3.73
CA ALA A 65 -4.73 1.84 -4.87
C ALA A 65 -3.94 1.43 -6.11
N ALA A 66 -4.50 1.69 -7.29
CA ALA A 66 -4.01 1.18 -8.56
C ALA A 66 -4.03 2.27 -9.65
N ASN A 67 -3.57 1.90 -10.85
CA ASN A 67 -3.60 2.71 -12.07
C ASN A 67 -2.64 3.90 -12.09
N PHE A 68 -1.49 3.80 -11.41
CA PHE A 68 -0.45 4.83 -11.46
C PHE A 68 0.48 4.61 -12.67
N ASN A 69 0.95 5.69 -13.29
CA ASN A 69 1.80 5.63 -14.48
C ASN A 69 3.28 5.41 -14.15
N SER A 70 3.65 5.55 -12.87
CA SER A 70 5.03 5.34 -12.42
C SER A 70 5.10 4.83 -10.98
N GLU A 71 6.21 4.19 -10.65
CA GLU A 71 6.56 3.79 -9.29
C GLU A 71 6.58 5.00 -8.35
N HIS A 72 7.16 6.12 -8.80
CA HIS A 72 7.26 7.35 -8.03
C HIS A 72 5.88 7.94 -7.69
N GLU A 73 4.95 7.90 -8.65
CA GLU A 73 3.56 8.33 -8.44
C GLU A 73 2.86 7.44 -7.42
N ALA A 74 3.03 6.11 -7.52
CA ALA A 74 2.46 5.16 -6.57
C ALA A 74 3.02 5.37 -5.15
N LEU A 75 4.33 5.58 -5.02
CA LEU A 75 4.98 5.87 -3.73
C LEU A 75 4.51 7.21 -3.14
N THR A 76 4.41 8.25 -3.96
CA THR A 76 3.95 9.58 -3.53
C THR A 76 2.52 9.51 -3.00
N ASN A 77 1.64 8.79 -3.70
CA ASN A 77 0.27 8.57 -3.23
C ASN A 77 0.22 7.73 -1.96
N ALA A 78 1.10 6.73 -1.80
CA ALA A 78 1.16 5.93 -0.59
C ALA A 78 1.54 6.78 0.63
N ILE A 79 2.56 7.62 0.49
CA ILE A 79 2.98 8.54 1.54
C ILE A 79 1.86 9.53 1.86
N ARG A 80 1.25 10.16 0.85
CA ARG A 80 0.13 11.09 1.05
C ARG A 80 -1.03 10.42 1.76
N GLN A 81 -1.36 9.18 1.40
CA GLN A 81 -2.41 8.42 2.05
C GLN A 81 -2.08 8.14 3.52
N LEU A 82 -0.84 7.76 3.80
CA LEU A 82 -0.39 7.47 5.14
C LEU A 82 -0.33 8.71 6.03
N THR A 83 0.02 9.87 5.49
CA THR A 83 0.16 11.10 6.28
C THR A 83 -1.11 11.93 6.40
N MET A 84 -2.18 11.63 5.64
CA MET A 84 -3.35 12.52 5.59
C MET A 84 -4.08 12.71 6.94
N PHE A 85 -3.89 11.81 7.91
CA PHE A 85 -4.45 11.94 9.25
C PHE A 85 -3.38 12.12 10.34
N TYR A 86 -2.10 12.22 9.96
CA TYR A 86 -1.04 12.53 10.90
C TYR A 86 -1.02 14.04 11.13
N ASP A 87 -1.16 14.46 12.39
CA ASP A 87 -1.24 15.88 12.73
C ASP A 87 0.11 16.62 12.72
N GLY A 88 1.22 15.89 12.62
CA GLY A 88 2.57 16.42 12.67
C GLY A 88 3.18 16.48 14.08
N GLU A 89 2.38 16.29 15.12
CA GLU A 89 2.75 16.42 16.54
C GLU A 89 2.78 15.06 17.27
N GLY A 90 2.44 13.98 16.58
CA GLY A 90 2.51 12.62 17.10
C GLY A 90 1.15 11.95 17.26
N GLU A 91 0.05 12.66 17.00
CA GLU A 91 -1.29 12.09 17.05
C GLU A 91 -1.84 11.75 15.66
N TRP A 92 -2.57 10.64 15.60
CA TRP A 92 -3.22 10.15 14.40
C TRP A 92 -4.72 10.38 14.53
N ARG A 93 -5.27 11.26 13.68
CA ARG A 93 -6.71 11.58 13.65
C ARG A 93 -7.51 10.40 13.14
N LYS A 94 -8.74 10.24 13.63
CA LYS A 94 -9.61 9.15 13.22
C LYS A 94 -10.31 9.52 11.92
N ASN A 95 -10.61 8.51 11.11
CA ASN A 95 -11.40 8.68 9.89
C ASN A 95 -12.79 9.29 10.17
N GLU A 96 -13.35 9.05 11.36
CA GLU A 96 -14.62 9.61 11.83
C GLU A 96 -14.57 11.14 11.98
N ASP A 97 -13.38 11.74 12.11
CA ASP A 97 -13.20 13.19 12.28
C ASP A 97 -13.38 13.98 10.96
N PHE A 98 -13.48 13.29 9.82
CA PHE A 98 -13.61 13.89 8.48
C PHE A 98 -15.01 13.74 7.86
N ASN A 99 -15.97 13.17 8.59
CA ASN A 99 -17.38 13.14 8.19
C ASN A 99 -18.06 14.45 8.64
N ILE A 100 -17.98 15.49 7.79
CA ILE A 100 -18.84 16.70 7.85
C ILE A 100 -19.91 16.59 6.77
#